data_AF-A0A7S2VEX3-F1
#
_entry.id   AF-A0A7S2VEX3-F1
#
_cell.length_a   1.000
_cell.length_b   1.000
_cell.length_c   1.000
_cell.angle_alpha   90.00
_cell.angle_beta   90.00
_cell.angle_gamma   90.00
#
_symmetry.space_group_name_H-M   'P 1'
#
loop_
_entity.id
_entity.type
_entity.pdbx_description
1 polymer ?
#
loop_
_entity_poly.entity_id
_entity_poly.type
_entity_poly.pdbx_seq_one_letter_code
_entity_poly.pdbx_strand_id
1 'polypeptide(L)'
;EFLKSRQISQLYIIGGDGTHRAAYQVHQACRAQSLNIAVAGIPKTIDNDIDYIDRSFGFYSAVEAAQNSIRTALVEARCTLPNGVGIIKLMGRSAGFLAAFAALGSGDCDAVLIPEVPIVLRGEDGILPHIFQRVQTQ
;
A
#
# COMPACT_ATOMS: atom_id res chain seq x y z
N GLU A 1 -7.90 -11.85 31.67
CA GLU A 1 -9.03 -12.81 31.73
C GLU A 1 -9.11 -13.77 30.56
N PHE A 2 -9.51 -13.37 29.34
CA PHE A 2 -9.70 -14.31 28.21
C PHE A 2 -8.51 -15.25 27.95
N LEU A 3 -7.29 -14.72 27.87
CA LEU A 3 -6.09 -15.53 27.61
C LEU A 3 -5.82 -16.54 28.74
N LYS A 4 -6.15 -16.19 29.99
CA LYS A 4 -5.98 -17.06 31.17
C LYS A 4 -7.02 -18.18 31.17
N SER A 5 -8.30 -17.84 30.98
CA SER A 5 -9.39 -18.81 31.02
C SER A 5 -9.29 -19.85 29.91
N ARG A 6 -8.64 -19.50 28.80
CA ARG A 6 -8.34 -20.39 27.68
C ARG A 6 -6.98 -21.07 27.78
N GLN A 7 -6.21 -20.83 28.84
CA GLN A 7 -4.87 -21.39 29.05
C GLN A 7 -3.92 -21.16 27.86
N ILE A 8 -3.99 -19.97 27.25
CA ILE A 8 -3.16 -19.60 26.11
C ILE A 8 -1.78 -19.20 26.60
N SER A 9 -0.74 -19.84 26.06
CA SER A 9 0.67 -19.54 26.35
C SER A 9 1.35 -18.71 25.26
N GLN A 10 0.78 -18.64 24.07
CA GLN A 10 1.32 -17.91 22.93
C GLN A 10 0.21 -17.20 22.16
N LEU A 11 0.42 -15.93 21.87
CA LEU A 11 -0.49 -15.08 21.11
C LEU A 11 0.26 -14.49 19.92
N TYR A 12 -0.09 -14.95 18.73
CA TYR A 12 0.41 -14.39 17.46
C TYR A 12 -0.59 -13.37 16.94
N ILE A 13 -0.12 -12.15 16.70
CA ILE A 13 -0.97 -11.03 16.30
C ILE A 13 -0.54 -10.56 14.92
N ILE A 14 -1.44 -10.66 13.95
CA ILE A 14 -1.19 -10.28 12.56
C ILE A 14 -1.91 -8.95 12.28
N GLY A 15 -1.18 -7.92 11.87
CA GLY A 15 -1.80 -6.63 11.53
C GLY A 15 -0.82 -5.50 11.25
N GLY A 16 -1.36 -4.30 11.06
CA GLY A 16 -0.56 -3.07 10.89
C GLY A 16 -0.34 -2.33 12.22
N ASP A 17 0.01 -1.06 12.15
CA ASP A 17 0.44 -0.27 13.32
C ASP A 17 -0.56 -0.23 14.47
N GLY A 18 -1.85 -0.08 14.16
CA GLY A 18 -2.91 -0.10 15.17
C GLY A 18 -2.94 -1.42 15.94
N THR A 19 -2.79 -2.52 15.20
CA THR A 19 -2.77 -3.86 15.75
C THR A 19 -1.53 -4.10 16.60
N HIS A 20 -0.34 -3.63 16.17
CA HIS A 20 0.89 -3.79 16.94
C HIS A 20 0.96 -2.90 18.18
N ARG A 21 0.35 -1.71 18.15
CA ARG A 21 0.13 -0.90 19.36
C ARG A 21 -0.72 -1.64 20.39
N ALA A 22 -1.79 -2.30 19.94
CA ALA A 22 -2.62 -3.14 20.82
C ALA A 22 -1.84 -4.37 21.31
N ALA A 23 -1.05 -5.02 20.44
CA ALA A 23 -0.19 -6.15 20.83
C ALA A 23 0.77 -5.78 21.96
N TYR A 24 1.39 -4.60 21.88
CA TYR A 24 2.27 -4.08 22.92
C TYR A 24 1.54 -3.84 24.25
N GLN A 25 0.32 -3.29 24.20
CA GLN A 25 -0.51 -3.12 25.40
C GLN A 25 -0.90 -4.46 26.03
N VAL A 26 -1.24 -5.47 25.22
CA VAL A 26 -1.54 -6.83 25.70
C VAL A 26 -0.31 -7.44 26.34
N HIS A 27 0.86 -7.31 25.71
CA HIS A 27 2.13 -7.77 26.27
C HIS A 27 2.40 -7.13 27.65
N GLN A 28 2.26 -5.81 27.77
CA GLN A 28 2.44 -5.12 29.05
C GLN A 28 1.46 -5.62 30.12
N ALA A 29 0.19 -5.84 29.77
CA ALA A 29 -0.81 -6.37 30.70
C ALA A 29 -0.47 -7.79 31.17
N CYS A 30 0.02 -8.66 30.27
CA CYS A 30 0.51 -9.99 30.63
C CYS A 30 1.70 -9.93 31.59
N ARG A 31 2.65 -9.02 31.34
CA ARG A 31 3.82 -8.80 32.21
C ARG A 31 3.43 -8.29 33.60
N ALA A 32 2.52 -7.32 33.68
CA ALA A 32 2.05 -6.75 34.94
C ALA A 32 1.34 -7.78 35.84
N GLN A 33 0.76 -8.83 35.24
CA GLN A 33 0.08 -9.91 35.96
C GLN A 33 0.95 -11.19 36.08
N SER A 34 2.25 -11.11 35.77
CA SER A 34 3.20 -12.23 35.81
C SER A 34 2.73 -13.46 35.03
N LEU A 35 2.03 -13.24 33.91
CA LEU A 35 1.55 -14.33 33.06
C LEU A 35 2.67 -14.82 32.15
N ASN A 36 2.84 -16.14 32.11
CA ASN A 36 3.76 -16.79 31.19
C ASN A 36 3.13 -16.93 29.79
N ILE A 37 2.93 -15.79 29.12
CA ILE A 37 2.33 -15.71 27.79
C ILE A 37 3.27 -14.95 26.86
N ALA A 38 3.70 -15.59 25.78
CA ALA A 38 4.44 -14.94 24.71
C ALA A 38 3.48 -14.19 23.78
N VAL A 39 3.79 -12.93 23.46
CA VAL A 39 3.04 -12.12 22.49
C VAL A 39 3.98 -11.81 21.33
N ALA A 40 3.67 -12.31 20.14
CA ALA A 40 4.49 -12.16 18.95
C ALA A 40 3.69 -11.44 17.85
N GLY A 41 4.23 -10.32 17.35
CA GLY A 41 3.63 -9.56 16.26
C GLY A 41 4.14 -10.04 14.90
N ILE A 42 3.24 -10.21 13.94
CA ILE A 42 3.53 -10.47 12.53
C ILE A 42 3.03 -9.26 11.72
N PRO A 43 3.93 -8.41 11.20
CA PRO A 43 3.55 -7.18 10.51
C PRO A 43 2.90 -7.47 9.16
N LYS A 44 1.69 -6.93 8.99
CA LYS A 44 0.86 -7.04 7.78
C LYS A 44 0.55 -5.66 7.21
N THR A 45 1.23 -5.32 6.14
CA THR A 45 0.94 -4.15 5.31
C THR A 45 1.10 -4.54 3.85
N ILE A 46 0.24 -4.03 2.98
CA ILE A 46 0.43 -4.15 1.52
C ILE A 46 1.14 -2.92 0.94
N ASP A 47 1.38 -1.90 1.77
CA ASP A 47 2.02 -0.66 1.36
C ASP A 47 3.56 -0.81 1.41
N ASN A 48 4.07 -1.90 2.01
CA ASN A 48 5.49 -2.21 2.19
C ASN A 48 6.28 -1.13 2.94
N ASP A 49 5.64 -0.53 3.94
CA ASP A 49 6.09 0.64 4.70
C ASP A 49 6.63 0.27 6.09
N ILE A 50 7.45 -0.79 6.18
CA ILE A 50 8.05 -1.23 7.44
C ILE A 50 9.53 -0.87 7.46
N ASP A 51 9.94 0.02 8.36
CA ASP A 51 11.31 0.58 8.43
C ASP A 51 12.45 -0.46 8.48
N TYR A 52 12.20 -1.66 8.99
CA TYR A 52 13.23 -2.67 9.27
C TYR A 52 13.28 -3.83 8.28
N ILE A 53 12.30 -3.95 7.38
CA ILE A 53 12.27 -5.04 6.41
C ILE A 53 11.97 -4.48 5.02
N ASP A 54 12.67 -4.99 4.02
CA ASP A 54 12.47 -4.56 2.63
C ASP A 54 11.14 -5.07 2.04
N ARG A 55 10.51 -6.05 2.69
CA ARG A 55 9.36 -6.78 2.15
C ARG A 55 8.38 -7.25 3.21
N SER A 56 7.14 -6.78 3.12
CA SER A 56 5.97 -7.35 3.79
C SER A 56 5.29 -8.42 2.93
N PHE A 57 4.60 -9.36 3.57
CA PHE A 57 3.80 -10.33 2.83
C PHE A 57 2.56 -9.67 2.23
N GLY A 58 2.15 -10.17 1.05
CA GLY A 58 1.03 -9.63 0.29
C GLY A 58 1.39 -8.45 -0.63
N PHE A 59 2.56 -7.83 -0.49
CA PHE A 59 2.99 -6.73 -1.35
C PHE A 59 3.05 -7.13 -2.83
N TYR A 60 3.77 -8.20 -3.18
CA TYR A 60 3.90 -8.62 -4.59
C TYR A 60 2.57 -9.05 -5.23
N SER A 61 1.72 -9.72 -4.46
CA SER A 61 0.37 -10.07 -4.94
C SER A 61 -0.46 -8.81 -5.20
N ALA A 62 -0.30 -7.77 -4.38
CA ALA A 62 -0.94 -6.47 -4.62
C ALA A 62 -0.35 -5.78 -5.86
N VAL A 63 0.97 -5.86 -6.09
CA VAL A 63 1.62 -5.32 -7.30
C VAL A 63 1.06 -5.99 -8.56
N GLU A 64 0.96 -7.32 -8.57
CA GLU A 64 0.40 -8.07 -9.70
C GLU A 64 -1.06 -7.69 -9.97
N ALA A 65 -1.88 -7.57 -8.92
CA ALA A 65 -3.27 -7.13 -9.05
C ALA A 65 -3.37 -5.67 -9.57
N ALA A 66 -2.47 -4.79 -9.12
CA ALA A 66 -2.40 -3.41 -9.58
C ALA A 66 -2.02 -3.32 -11.06
N GLN A 67 -1.08 -4.14 -11.52
CA GLN A 67 -0.68 -4.22 -12.94
C GLN A 67 -1.83 -4.65 -13.84
N ASN A 68 -2.65 -5.61 -13.40
CA ASN A 68 -3.85 -5.99 -14.15
C ASN A 68 -4.83 -4.82 -14.26
N SER A 69 -5.00 -4.05 -13.18
CA SER A 69 -5.86 -2.85 -13.16
C SER A 69 -5.33 -1.74 -14.07
N ILE A 70 -4.01 -1.51 -14.08
CA ILE A 70 -3.34 -0.58 -15.01
C ILE A 70 -3.65 -0.96 -16.45
N ARG A 71 -3.48 -2.26 -16.80
CA ARG A 71 -3.72 -2.74 -18.16
C ARG A 71 -5.17 -2.54 -18.59
N THR A 72 -6.14 -2.82 -17.72
CA THR A 72 -7.56 -2.57 -18.03
C THR A 72 -7.81 -1.09 -18.28
N ALA A 73 -7.30 -0.20 -17.43
CA ALA A 73 -7.47 1.24 -17.60
C ALA A 73 -6.81 1.76 -18.88
N LEU A 74 -5.66 1.20 -19.27
CA LEU A 74 -4.99 1.53 -20.53
C LEU A 74 -5.86 1.17 -21.75
N VAL A 75 -6.46 -0.03 -21.75
CA VAL A 75 -7.34 -0.46 -22.85
C VAL A 75 -8.54 0.49 -22.96
N GLU A 76 -9.18 0.82 -21.84
CA GLU A 76 -10.31 1.77 -21.81
C GLU A 76 -9.91 3.16 -22.33
N ALA A 77 -8.75 3.66 -21.90
CA ALA A 77 -8.24 4.96 -22.36
C ALA A 77 -7.97 4.96 -23.87
N ARG A 78 -7.38 3.89 -24.43
CA ARG A 78 -7.11 3.77 -25.87
C ARG A 78 -8.37 3.59 -26.72
N CYS A 79 -9.39 2.92 -26.19
CA CYS A 79 -10.66 2.74 -26.90
C CYS A 79 -11.51 4.02 -26.89
N THR A 80 -11.32 4.89 -25.89
CA THR A 80 -12.02 6.17 -25.79
C THR A 80 -11.31 7.22 -26.65
N LEU A 81 -11.70 7.31 -27.93
CA LEU A 81 -11.15 8.29 -28.87
C LEU A 81 -12.15 9.44 -29.17
N PRO A 82 -11.68 10.70 -29.26
CA PRO A 82 -10.33 11.17 -28.93
C PRO A 82 -10.13 11.42 -27.42
N ASN A 83 -8.87 11.46 -26.97
CA ASN A 83 -8.46 12.00 -25.68
C ASN A 83 -8.84 11.22 -24.41
N GLY A 84 -8.90 9.88 -24.48
CA GLY A 84 -9.18 9.04 -23.31
C GLY A 84 -8.10 9.10 -22.24
N VAL A 85 -8.51 9.26 -20.98
CA VAL A 85 -7.60 9.26 -19.81
C VAL A 85 -8.09 8.24 -18.79
N GLY A 86 -7.24 7.25 -18.48
CA GLY A 86 -7.49 6.27 -17.43
C GLY A 86 -6.88 6.73 -16.11
N ILE A 87 -7.71 6.89 -15.07
CA ILE A 87 -7.24 7.21 -13.71
C ILE A 87 -7.53 6.02 -12.82
N ILE A 88 -6.48 5.49 -12.20
CA ILE A 88 -6.59 4.40 -11.22
C ILE A 88 -6.13 4.87 -9.86
N LYS A 89 -6.80 4.38 -8.81
CA LYS A 89 -6.39 4.58 -7.42
C LYS A 89 -5.89 3.26 -6.87
N LEU A 90 -4.64 3.23 -6.44
CA LEU A 90 -4.03 2.08 -5.77
C LEU A 90 -4.00 2.30 -4.24
N MET A 91 -3.66 1.24 -3.51
CA MET A 91 -3.35 1.34 -2.08
C MET A 91 -1.98 2.02 -1.88
N GLY A 92 -1.64 2.38 -0.65
CA GLY A 92 -0.50 3.25 -0.35
C GLY A 92 -0.95 4.49 0.42
N ARG A 93 -1.25 4.33 1.72
CA ARG A 93 -1.75 5.44 2.56
C ARG A 93 -0.71 6.54 2.69
N SER A 94 0.49 6.15 3.10
CA SER A 94 1.60 7.06 3.38
C SER A 94 2.84 6.75 2.55
N ALA A 95 2.83 5.63 1.81
CA ALA A 95 3.92 5.17 0.98
C ALA A 95 3.42 4.83 -0.44
N GLY A 96 4.21 5.21 -1.43
CA GLY A 96 3.95 5.03 -2.85
C GLY A 96 4.56 3.77 -3.44
N PHE A 97 5.15 2.87 -2.64
CA PHE A 97 5.84 1.67 -3.14
C PHE A 97 4.96 0.83 -4.06
N LEU A 98 3.70 0.59 -3.70
CA LEU A 98 2.80 -0.20 -4.53
C LEU A 98 2.59 0.45 -5.90
N ALA A 99 2.33 1.76 -5.93
CA ALA A 99 2.11 2.50 -7.17
C ALA A 99 3.37 2.54 -8.03
N ALA A 100 4.53 2.80 -7.42
CA ALA A 100 5.82 2.85 -8.10
C ALA A 100 6.20 1.50 -8.72
N PHE A 101 6.09 0.40 -7.96
CA PHE A 101 6.41 -0.94 -8.45
C PHE A 101 5.43 -1.42 -9.52
N ALA A 102 4.13 -1.14 -9.36
CA ALA A 102 3.12 -1.51 -10.35
C ALA A 102 3.33 -0.75 -11.67
N ALA A 103 3.63 0.55 -11.60
CA ALA A 103 3.93 1.36 -12.77
C ALA A 103 5.21 0.91 -13.47
N LEU A 104 6.30 0.72 -12.70
CA LEU A 104 7.58 0.27 -13.26
C LEU A 104 7.48 -1.11 -13.90
N GLY A 105 6.76 -2.04 -13.27
CA GLY A 105 6.62 -3.40 -13.80
C GLY A 105 5.62 -3.52 -14.95
N SER A 106 4.65 -2.60 -15.09
CA SER A 106 3.73 -2.58 -16.23
C SER A 106 4.34 -1.88 -17.45
N GLY A 107 5.04 -0.75 -17.25
CA GLY A 107 5.55 0.09 -18.34
C GLY A 107 4.46 0.88 -19.09
N ASP A 108 3.22 0.85 -18.59
CA ASP A 108 2.03 1.34 -19.28
C ASP A 108 1.48 2.65 -18.68
N CYS A 109 2.14 3.23 -17.67
CA CYS A 109 1.72 4.45 -16.99
C CYS A 109 2.41 5.69 -17.56
N ASP A 110 1.64 6.70 -17.98
CA ASP A 110 2.17 8.01 -18.36
C ASP A 110 2.59 8.87 -17.13
N ALA A 111 1.88 8.71 -16.01
CA ALA A 111 2.15 9.45 -14.78
C ALA A 111 1.83 8.62 -13.54
N VAL A 112 2.61 8.82 -12.48
CA VAL A 112 2.42 8.16 -11.18
C VAL A 112 2.45 9.21 -10.08
N LEU A 113 1.38 9.27 -9.29
CA LEU A 113 1.26 10.20 -8.17
C LEU A 113 1.43 9.42 -6.87
N ILE A 114 2.43 9.79 -6.07
CA ILE A 114 2.79 9.11 -4.82
C ILE A 114 2.88 10.11 -3.66
N PRO A 115 2.61 9.70 -2.42
CA PRO A 115 2.63 10.59 -1.26
C PRO A 115 4.01 11.21 -0.97
N GLU A 116 5.09 10.57 -1.40
CA GLU A 116 6.46 11.06 -1.22
C GLU A 116 6.79 12.28 -2.10
N VAL A 117 6.03 12.51 -3.17
CA VAL A 117 6.25 13.60 -4.12
C VAL A 117 5.04 14.56 -4.09
N PRO A 118 5.23 15.85 -3.73
CA PRO A 118 4.14 16.82 -3.70
C PRO A 118 3.42 16.92 -5.05
N ILE A 119 2.09 16.78 -5.02
CA ILE A 119 1.28 16.85 -6.24
C ILE A 119 1.01 18.32 -6.58
N VAL A 120 1.63 18.78 -7.66
CA VAL A 120 1.40 20.11 -8.23
C VAL A 120 0.50 19.98 -9.47
N LEU A 121 -0.71 20.53 -9.40
CA LEU A 121 -1.68 20.39 -10.50
C LEU A 121 -1.41 21.33 -11.69
N ARG A 122 -0.99 22.55 -11.41
CA ARG A 122 -0.87 23.65 -12.39
C ARG A 122 0.52 24.29 -12.34
N GLY A 123 0.86 25.08 -13.34
CA GLY A 123 2.20 25.66 -13.51
C GLY A 123 3.01 24.86 -14.53
N GLU A 124 4.17 25.37 -14.93
CA GLU A 124 5.00 24.74 -15.98
C GLU A 124 5.39 23.30 -15.61
N ASP A 125 5.70 23.04 -14.34
CA ASP A 125 6.02 21.71 -13.81
C ASP A 125 4.79 20.95 -13.27
N GLY A 126 3.58 21.43 -13.57
CA GLY A 126 2.34 20.80 -13.11
C GLY A 126 2.01 19.53 -13.87
N ILE A 127 1.28 18.60 -13.23
CA ILE A 127 0.86 17.36 -13.89
C ILE A 127 -0.16 17.61 -15.02
N LEU A 128 -1.03 18.61 -14.91
CA LEU A 128 -2.06 18.84 -15.91
C LEU A 128 -1.47 19.23 -17.29
N PRO A 129 -0.52 20.18 -17.40
CA PRO A 129 0.17 20.45 -18.67
C PRO A 129 0.80 19.20 -19.30
N HIS A 130 1.45 18.35 -18.48
CA HIS A 130 2.02 17.11 -18.96
C HIS A 130 0.95 16.18 -19.56
N ILE A 131 -0.16 15.97 -18.85
CA ILE A 131 -1.27 15.13 -19.35
C ILE A 131 -1.91 15.73 -20.61
N PHE A 132 -2.12 17.05 -20.67
CA PHE A 132 -2.65 17.71 -21.87
C PHE A 132 -1.75 17.49 -23.08
N GLN A 133 -0.42 17.62 -22.91
CA GLN A 133 0.53 17.34 -23.98
C GLN A 133 0.49 15.86 -24.41
N ARG A 134 0.48 14.92 -23.45
CA ARG A 134 0.42 13.48 -23.74
C ARG A 134 -0.80 13.11 -24.55
N VAL A 135 -1.97 13.60 -24.13
CA VAL A 135 -3.26 13.34 -24.80
C VAL A 135 -3.30 13.90 -26.22
N GLN A 136 -2.66 15.05 -26.48
CA GLN A 136 -2.54 15.60 -27.85
C GLN A 136 -1.60 14.79 -28.75
N THR A 137 -0.68 14.01 -28.15
CA THR A 137 0.31 13.19 -28.88
C THR A 137 -0.07 11.71 -29.00
N GLN A 138 -1.20 11.30 -28.43
CA GLN A 138 -1.77 9.95 -28.58
C GLN A 138 -2.45 9.78 -29.94
#